data_AF-A0A9P5QBV0-F1
#
_entry.id   AF-A0A9P5QBV0-F1
#
_cell.length_a   1.000
_cell.length_b   1.000
_cell.length_c   1.000
_cell.angle_alpha   90.00
_cell.angle_beta   90.00
_cell.angle_gamma   90.00
#
_symmetry.space_group_name_H-M   'P 1'
#
loop_
_entity.id
_entity.type
_entity.pdbx_description
1 polymer ?
#
loop_
_entity_poly.entity_id
_entity_poly.type
_entity_poly.pdbx_seq_one_letter_code
_entity_poly.pdbx_strand_id
1 'polypeptide(L)' 'HGKTKNPWPNVDAHSGVLLSAYGLVEQDFYTVLFGVSRGLGVLSQLIWDRALGMPLERPKSYSTAAIKAMYAKK' A
#
# COMPACT_ATOMS: atom_id res chain seq x y z
N HIS A 1 25.56 11.61 6.15
CA HIS A 1 24.31 12.37 6.24
C HIS A 1 23.97 13.08 4.92
N GLY A 2 23.66 12.32 3.86
CA GLY A 2 23.35 12.90 2.53
C GLY A 2 22.84 11.90 1.49
N LYS A 3 22.50 10.66 1.92
CA LYS A 3 21.95 9.61 1.05
C LYS A 3 20.42 9.56 1.10
N THR A 4 19.83 9.96 2.23
CA THR A 4 18.38 9.95 2.42
C THR A 4 17.79 11.23 1.86
N LYS A 5 16.84 11.08 0.92
CA LYS A 5 16.16 12.23 0.30
C LYS A 5 15.29 13.00 1.32
N ASN A 6 14.52 12.28 2.13
CA ASN A 6 13.65 12.83 3.17
C ASN A 6 13.90 12.09 4.49
N PRO A 7 14.57 12.71 5.48
CA PRO A 7 15.00 12.03 6.71
C PRO A 7 13.95 11.99 7.83
N TRP A 8 12.67 12.20 7.50
CA TRP A 8 11.60 12.24 8.49
C TRP A 8 10.99 10.84 8.74
N PRO A 9 10.63 10.52 9.99
CA PRO A 9 9.98 9.25 10.30
C PRO A 9 8.54 9.21 9.78
N ASN A 10 7.98 8.01 9.66
CA ASN A 10 6.58 7.78 9.34
C ASN A 10 5.83 7.18 10.55
N VAL A 11 4.55 6.87 10.38
CA VAL A 11 3.68 6.33 11.43
C VAL A 11 4.22 5.04 12.07
N ASP A 12 4.91 4.21 11.28
CA ASP A 12 5.41 2.90 11.72
C ASP A 12 6.60 3.02 12.68
N ALA A 13 7.27 4.18 12.71
CA ALA A 13 8.34 4.46 13.66
C ALA A 13 7.85 4.55 15.11
N HIS A 14 6.55 4.79 15.33
CA HIS A 14 5.98 5.05 16.67
C HIS A 14 4.86 4.10 17.08
N SER A 15 4.07 3.57 16.14
CA SER A 15 2.89 2.76 16.48
C SER A 15 3.23 1.52 17.31
N GLY A 16 4.34 0.83 17.01
CA GLY A 16 4.72 -0.40 17.67
C GLY A 16 5.08 -0.26 19.17
N VAL A 17 5.70 0.86 19.56
CA VAL A 17 6.07 1.08 20.98
C VAL A 17 4.87 1.41 21.85
N LEU A 18 3.82 1.99 21.27
CA LEU A 18 2.57 2.22 21.98
C LEU A 18 1.84 0.90 22.23
N LEU A 19 1.73 0.06 21.20
CA LEU A 19 1.08 -1.25 21.33
C LEU A 19 1.77 -2.12 22.38
N SER A 20 3.10 -2.20 22.36
CA SER A 20 3.86 -2.98 23.33
C SER A 20 3.78 -2.41 24.74
N ALA A 21 3.78 -1.07 24.90
CA ALA A 21 3.65 -0.43 26.21
C ALA A 21 2.30 -0.73 26.89
N TYR A 22 1.24 -0.95 26.11
CA TYR A 22 -0.09 -1.33 26.61
C TYR A 22 -0.33 -2.84 26.64
N GLY A 23 0.71 -3.65 26.48
CA GLY A 23 0.65 -5.10 26.68
C GLY A 23 0.31 -5.92 25.44
N LEU A 24 0.22 -5.31 24.26
CA LEU A 24 0.07 -6.03 22.99
C LEU A 24 1.47 -6.26 22.40
N VAL A 25 2.09 -7.39 22.76
CA VAL A 25 3.50 -7.70 22.48
C VAL A 25 3.69 -8.66 21.30
N GLU A 26 2.60 -9.25 20.82
CA GLU A 26 2.56 -10.16 19.68
C GLU A 26 2.69 -9.38 18.37
N GLN A 27 3.92 -9.08 17.96
CA GLN A 27 4.22 -8.28 16.77
C GLN A 27 3.60 -8.84 15.48
N ASP A 28 3.51 -10.17 15.35
CA ASP A 28 2.87 -10.83 14.20
C ASP A 28 1.39 -10.42 14.06
N PHE A 29 0.74 -10.03 15.16
CA PHE A 29 -0.66 -9.60 15.17
C PHE A 29 -0.87 -8.14 14.75
N TYR A 30 0.19 -7.31 14.70
CA TYR A 30 0.06 -5.87 14.42
C TYR A 30 -0.57 -5.59 13.05
N THR A 31 -0.30 -6.46 12.07
CA THR A 31 -0.87 -6.33 10.71
C THR A 31 -2.39 -6.54 10.67
N VAL A 32 -2.95 -7.28 11.63
CA VAL A 32 -4.40 -7.45 11.78
C VAL A 32 -5.04 -6.12 12.16
N LEU A 33 -4.46 -5.40 13.14
CA LEU A 33 -4.93 -4.07 13.55
C LEU A 33 -4.85 -3.08 12.39
N PHE A 34 -3.78 -3.13 11.60
CA PHE A 34 -3.65 -2.32 10.39
C PHE A 34 -4.74 -2.65 9.37
N GLY A 35 -5.04 -3.93 9.14
CA GLY A 35 -6.11 -4.37 8.23
C GLY A 35 -7.49 -3.85 8.66
N VAL A 36 -7.83 -3.96 9.95
CA VAL A 36 -9.10 -3.45 10.50
C VAL A 36 -9.22 -1.94 10.28
N SER A 37 -8.19 -1.17 10.60
CA SER A 37 -8.16 0.28 10.39
C SER A 37 -8.29 0.64 8.90
N ARG A 38 -7.54 -0.04 8.02
CA ARG A 38 -7.57 0.21 6.58
C ARG A 38 -8.92 -0.11 5.94
N GLY A 39 -9.66 -1.07 6.50
CA GLY A 39 -11.01 -1.45 6.08
C GLY A 39 -11.96 -0.25 5.95
N LEU A 40 -11.87 0.71 6.87
CA LEU A 40 -12.71 1.92 6.87
C LEU A 40 -12.55 2.75 5.58
N GLY A 41 -11.31 2.92 5.11
CA GLY A 41 -11.03 3.69 3.90
C GLY A 41 -11.38 2.93 2.61
N VAL A 42 -10.89 1.69 2.48
CA VAL A 42 -11.05 0.92 1.23
C VAL A 42 -12.50 0.53 0.96
N LEU A 43 -13.27 0.21 2.00
CA LEU A 43 -14.69 -0.14 1.83
C LEU A 43 -15.53 1.11 1.52
N SER A 44 -15.19 2.27 2.10
CA SER A 44 -15.85 3.53 1.76
C SER A 44 -15.63 3.89 0.29
N GLN A 45 -14.40 3.75 -0.21
CA GLN A 45 -14.10 3.96 -1.63
C GLN A 45 -14.84 2.94 -2.51
N LEU A 46 -14.91 1.68 -2.09
CA LEU A 46 -15.61 0.63 -2.84
C LEU A 46 -17.10 0.96 -3.03
N ILE A 47 -17.77 1.54 -2.03
CA ILE A 47 -19.15 2.01 -2.14
C ILE A 47 -19.27 3.05 -3.27
N TRP A 48 -18.38 4.04 -3.28
CA TRP A 48 -18.36 5.07 -4.33
C TRP A 48 -18.06 4.51 -5.71
N ASP A 49 -17.13 3.56 -5.82
CA ASP A 49 -16.81 2.92 -7.08
C ASP A 49 -18.03 2.21 -7.69
N ARG A 50 -18.91 1.65 -6.85
CA ARG A 50 -20.18 1.05 -7.29
C ARG A 50 -21.22 2.10 -7.63
N ALA A 51 -21.35 3.14 -6.81
CA ALA A 51 -22.26 4.24 -7.07
C ALA A 51 -21.96 4.97 -8.41
N LEU A 52 -20.68 5.11 -8.75
CA LEU A 52 -20.21 5.76 -9.98
C LEU A 52 -20.10 4.80 -11.18
N GLY A 53 -20.35 3.50 -10.99
CA GLY A 53 -20.26 2.51 -12.07
C GLY A 53 -18.85 2.34 -12.64
N MET A 54 -17.81 2.44 -11.80
CA MET A 54 -16.42 2.30 -12.23
C MET A 54 -16.19 0.94 -12.94
N PRO A 55 -15.53 0.92 -14.12
CA PRO A 55 -15.34 -0.29 -14.91
C PRO A 55 -14.26 -1.22 -14.31
N LEU A 56 -14.13 -2.42 -14.87
CA LEU A 56 -13.07 -3.35 -14.52
C LEU A 56 -11.68 -2.75 -14.80
N GLU A 57 -10.82 -2.72 -13.79
CA GLU A 57 -9.41 -2.41 -13.97
C GLU A 57 -8.72 -3.53 -14.75
N ARG A 58 -8.27 -3.26 -15.98
CA ARG A 58 -7.62 -4.25 -16.86
C ARG A 58 -6.30 -3.72 -17.44
N PRO A 59 -5.22 -3.65 -16.63
CA PRO A 59 -3.92 -3.22 -17.12
C PRO A 59 -3.37 -4.24 -18.12
N LYS A 60 -2.60 -3.77 -19.10
CA LYS A 60 -1.97 -4.64 -20.10
C LYS A 60 -0.56 -5.02 -19.66
N SER A 61 -0.30 -6.31 -19.52
CA SER A 61 1.02 -6.86 -19.18
C SER A 61 1.91 -6.98 -20.42
N TYR A 62 3.21 -6.75 -20.25
CA TYR A 62 4.22 -6.90 -21.29
C TYR A 62 5.44 -7.63 -20.75
N SER A 63 6.02 -8.52 -21.56
CA SER A 63 7.31 -9.12 -21.26
C SER A 63 8.44 -8.18 -21.65
N THR A 64 9.64 -8.40 -21.08
CA THR A 64 10.85 -7.67 -21.47
C THR A 64 11.13 -7.77 -22.97
N ALA A 65 10.87 -8.93 -23.59
CA ALA A 65 11.03 -9.13 -25.04
C ALA A 65 10.05 -8.27 -25.84
N ALA A 66 8.77 -8.21 -25.42
CA ALA A 66 7.77 -7.36 -26.06
C ALA A 66 8.14 -5.88 -25.94
N ILE A 67 8.63 -5.44 -24.79
CA ILE A 67 9.12 -4.06 -24.59
C ILE A 67 10.30 -3.79 -25.52
N LYS A 68 11.32 -4.66 -25.55
CA LYS A 68 12.48 -4.49 -26.46
C LYS A 68 12.05 -4.40 -27.92
N ALA A 69 11.11 -5.24 -28.36
CA ALA A 69 10.58 -5.20 -29.72
C ALA A 69 9.82 -3.89 -30.03
N MET A 70 9.07 -3.35 -29.07
CA MET A 70 8.37 -2.06 -29.23
C MET A 70 9.31 -0.87 -29.43
N TYR A 71 10.49 -0.89 -28.80
CA TYR A 71 11.44 0.21 -28.84
C TYR A 71 12.66 -0.05 -29.74
N ALA A 72 12.75 -1.20 -30.41
CA ALA A 72 13.90 -1.55 -31.26
C ALA A 72 14.03 -0.71 -32.55
N LYS A 73 12.99 0.00 -32.96
CA LYS A 73 12.97 0.87 -34.16
C LYS A 73 12.58 2.32 -33.85
N LYS A 74 12.57 2.69 -32.57
CA LYS A 74 12.34 4.06 -32.12
C LYS A 74 13.68 4.73 -31.89
#